data_AF-A0A3S3QXG9-F1
#
_entry.id   AF-A0A3S3QXG9-F1
#
_cell.length_a   1.000
_cell.length_b   1.000
_cell.length_c   1.000
_cell.angle_alpha   90.00
_cell.angle_beta   90.00
_cell.angle_gamma   90.00
#
_symmetry.space_group_name_H-M   'P 1'
#
loop_
_entity.id
_entity.type
_entity.pdbx_description
1 polymer ?
#
loop_
_entity_poly.entity_id
_entity_poly.type
_entity_poly.pdbx_seq_one_letter_code
_entity_poly.pdbx_strand_id
1 'polypeptide(L)'
;GYSHFFGHWDLKFMARNVFFINSFMIPTAGLAAFASFKGVTAMWRKMSENAGVGEALYRPSVPQFVKEFLWPSLVEIVQHDRFKKCETNQDRTRGHQPLMWSFIGLFFVTTYSFVSQDILGYFIPSLHGPMSMLNPVKIVANVAAIALLVGIAILWKNRNEMVEKKQAGNTFYDWFLIWMIAGVGVTGLGAEVLRLIGVVKLGYLVYYLHLVSVMMLFLYMPYTKFAHLVYRTCAMTFEKYRDSAYVKNPVNNG
;
A
#
# COMPACT_ATOMS: atom_id res chain seq x y z
N GLY A 1 -9.47 -0.62 24.05
CA GLY A 1 -8.77 -1.15 22.85
C GLY A 1 -8.10 -2.47 23.22
N TYR A 2 -7.43 -3.15 22.28
CA TYR A 2 -6.70 -4.39 22.56
C TYR A 2 -5.35 -4.09 23.27
N SER A 3 -5.40 -3.55 24.49
CA SER A 3 -4.25 -2.97 25.21
C SER A 3 -3.56 -3.90 26.23
N HIS A 4 -3.90 -5.19 26.29
CA HIS A 4 -3.35 -6.14 27.28
C HIS A 4 -2.76 -7.43 26.67
N PHE A 5 -2.18 -7.36 25.47
CA PHE A 5 -1.79 -8.54 24.69
C PHE A 5 -0.40 -9.11 25.02
N PHE A 6 0.61 -8.29 25.38
CA PHE A 6 2.00 -8.72 25.54
C PHE A 6 2.56 -8.43 26.94
N GLY A 7 2.36 -9.36 27.89
CA GLY A 7 3.16 -9.49 29.12
C GLY A 7 3.31 -8.24 30.01
N HIS A 8 4.31 -8.28 30.89
CA HIS A 8 4.58 -7.25 31.91
C HIS A 8 6.03 -6.77 31.82
N TRP A 9 6.23 -5.65 31.11
CA TRP A 9 7.53 -5.03 30.85
C TRP A 9 7.45 -3.52 31.10
N ASP A 10 8.21 -2.95 32.04
CA ASP A 10 8.19 -1.49 32.31
C ASP A 10 9.15 -0.73 31.38
N LEU A 11 8.63 -0.23 30.25
CA LEU A 11 9.34 0.69 29.38
C LEU A 11 8.78 2.10 29.53
N LYS A 12 9.68 3.07 29.80
CA LYS A 12 9.34 4.45 30.19
C LYS A 12 8.71 5.30 29.08
N PHE A 13 8.79 4.86 27.82
CA PHE A 13 8.57 5.71 26.64
C PHE A 13 7.38 5.32 25.74
N MET A 14 6.71 4.19 25.99
CA MET A 14 5.57 3.75 25.16
C MET A 14 4.75 2.68 25.90
N ALA A 15 3.44 2.61 25.64
CA ALA A 15 2.60 1.54 26.17
C ALA A 15 3.15 0.16 25.73
N ARG A 16 3.22 -0.80 26.67
CA ARG A 16 3.97 -2.06 26.56
C ARG A 16 3.70 -2.82 25.24
N ASN A 17 2.44 -2.91 24.83
CA ASN A 17 2.07 -3.58 23.59
C ASN A 17 2.39 -2.78 22.34
N VAL A 18 2.23 -1.46 22.39
CA VAL A 18 2.51 -0.58 21.25
C VAL A 18 3.99 -0.63 20.93
N PHE A 19 4.85 -0.63 21.95
CA PHE A 19 6.28 -0.82 21.78
C PHE A 19 6.60 -2.17 21.13
N PHE A 20 6.02 -3.26 21.66
CA PHE A 20 6.25 -4.60 21.12
C PHE A 20 5.77 -4.72 19.66
N ILE A 21 4.60 -4.19 19.33
CA ILE A 21 4.10 -4.20 17.94
C ILE A 21 5.05 -3.40 17.05
N ASN A 22 5.45 -2.20 17.48
CA ASN A 22 6.29 -1.31 16.71
C ASN A 22 7.71 -1.85 16.50
N SER A 23 8.26 -2.63 17.44
CA SER A 23 9.57 -3.25 17.29
C SER A 23 9.62 -4.30 16.16
N PHE A 24 8.48 -4.87 15.74
CA PHE A 24 8.40 -5.73 14.56
C PHE A 24 7.89 -5.00 13.32
N MET A 25 6.85 -4.17 13.46
CA MET A 25 6.19 -3.51 12.33
C MET A 25 7.07 -2.43 11.69
N ILE A 26 7.75 -1.61 12.49
CA ILE A 26 8.59 -0.52 11.96
C ILE A 26 9.79 -1.08 11.18
N PRO A 27 10.58 -2.05 11.71
CA PRO A 27 11.65 -2.64 10.92
C PRO A 27 11.14 -3.34 9.66
N THR A 28 10.00 -4.02 9.74
CA THR A 28 9.39 -4.68 8.57
C THR A 28 8.99 -3.66 7.49
N ALA A 29 8.31 -2.58 7.87
CA ALA A 29 7.96 -1.50 6.95
C ALA A 29 9.21 -0.80 6.39
N GLY A 30 10.23 -0.59 7.23
CA GLY A 30 11.53 -0.05 6.82
C GLY A 30 12.25 -0.92 5.80
N LEU A 31 12.26 -2.25 5.99
CA LEU A 31 12.81 -3.21 5.04
C LEU A 31 12.04 -3.19 3.72
N ALA A 32 10.71 -3.16 3.75
CA ALA A 32 9.87 -3.07 2.56
C ALA A 32 10.12 -1.77 1.77
N ALA A 33 10.24 -0.64 2.47
CA ALA A 33 10.58 0.65 1.88
C ALA A 33 11.99 0.64 1.27
N PHE A 34 12.97 0.11 1.99
CA PHE A 34 14.35 -0.02 1.51
C PHE A 34 14.45 -0.91 0.26
N ALA A 35 13.81 -2.08 0.27
CA ALA A 35 13.78 -2.98 -0.88
C ALA A 35 13.12 -2.32 -2.10
N SER A 36 12.00 -1.61 -1.89
CA SER A 36 11.32 -0.85 -2.94
C SER A 36 12.21 0.25 -3.51
N PHE A 37 12.90 1.01 -2.66
CA PHE A 37 13.85 2.04 -3.06
C PHE A 37 15.02 1.45 -3.88
N LYS A 38 15.62 0.35 -3.43
CA LYS A 38 16.68 -0.36 -4.16
C LYS A 38 16.18 -0.86 -5.51
N GLY A 39 14.96 -1.36 -5.59
CA GLY A 39 14.34 -1.80 -6.85
C GLY A 39 14.14 -0.64 -7.83
N VAL A 40 13.56 0.48 -7.37
CA VAL A 40 13.32 1.68 -8.19
C VAL A 40 14.62 2.28 -8.68
N THR A 41 15.62 2.44 -7.81
CA THR A 41 16.93 2.99 -8.19
C THR A 41 17.67 2.10 -9.18
N ALA A 42 17.62 0.78 -9.01
CA ALA A 42 18.20 -0.15 -9.97
C ALA A 42 17.50 -0.12 -11.33
N MET A 43 16.16 -0.02 -11.34
CA MET A 43 15.36 0.11 -12.55
C MET A 43 15.67 1.42 -13.27
N TRP A 44 15.66 2.55 -12.56
CA TRP A 44 15.97 3.86 -13.11
C TRP A 44 17.35 3.88 -13.76
N ARG A 45 18.37 3.35 -13.07
CA ARG A 45 19.74 3.26 -13.61
C ARG A 45 19.78 2.48 -14.93
N LYS A 46 19.18 1.29 -14.98
CA LYS A 46 19.12 0.48 -16.21
C LYS A 46 18.35 1.18 -17.33
N MET A 47 17.28 1.91 -17.00
CA MET A 47 16.52 2.67 -17.99
C MET A 47 17.33 3.84 -18.54
N SER A 48 18.06 4.57 -17.69
CA SER A 48 19.00 5.62 -18.11
C SER A 48 20.09 5.07 -19.04
N GLU A 49 20.73 3.96 -18.65
CA GLU A 49 21.75 3.27 -19.46
C GLU A 49 21.19 2.86 -20.83
N ASN A 50 20.05 2.16 -20.86
CA ASN A 50 19.45 1.65 -22.09
C ASN A 50 18.93 2.76 -23.01
N ALA A 51 18.44 3.87 -22.45
CA ALA A 51 17.94 5.00 -23.22
C ALA A 51 19.05 5.94 -23.69
N GLY A 52 20.32 5.66 -23.37
CA GLY A 52 21.44 6.53 -23.71
C GLY A 52 21.33 7.92 -23.05
N VAL A 53 20.61 8.02 -21.93
CA VAL A 53 20.49 9.26 -21.18
C VAL A 53 21.83 9.44 -20.46
N GLY A 54 22.74 10.19 -21.10
CA GLY A 54 24.04 10.56 -20.52
C GLY A 54 23.89 11.39 -19.25
N GLU A 55 25.01 11.90 -18.71
CA GLU A 55 24.91 12.85 -17.59
C GLU A 55 24.08 14.07 -18.00
N ALA A 56 22.94 14.27 -17.34
CA ALA A 56 22.06 15.40 -17.61
C ALA A 56 22.84 16.70 -17.43
N LEU A 57 22.82 17.57 -18.45
CA LEU A 57 23.45 18.90 -18.45
C LEU A 57 23.02 19.73 -17.22
N TYR A 58 21.78 19.55 -16.78
CA TYR A 58 21.23 20.13 -15.56
C TYR A 58 20.25 19.14 -14.90
N ARG A 59 20.24 19.07 -13.56
CA ARG A 59 19.34 18.18 -12.81
C ARG A 59 18.21 18.99 -12.17
N PRO A 60 16.94 18.56 -12.30
CA PRO A 60 15.84 19.23 -11.63
C PRO A 60 16.02 19.14 -10.11
N SER A 61 15.60 20.19 -9.40
CA SER A 61 15.50 20.13 -7.93
C SER A 61 14.47 19.09 -7.51
N VAL A 62 14.53 18.59 -6.26
CA VAL A 62 13.57 17.60 -5.76
C VAL A 62 12.11 18.08 -5.88
N PRO A 63 11.75 19.31 -5.48
CA PRO A 63 10.36 19.79 -5.63
C PRO A 63 9.93 19.86 -7.09
N GLN A 64 10.85 20.26 -7.98
CA GLN A 64 10.58 20.36 -9.40
C GLN A 64 10.35 18.98 -10.03
N PHE A 65 11.22 18.01 -9.72
CA PHE A 65 11.06 16.64 -10.18
C PHE A 65 9.72 16.04 -9.75
N VAL A 66 9.33 16.29 -8.49
CA VAL A 66 8.05 15.82 -7.96
C VAL A 66 6.88 16.45 -8.72
N LYS A 67 6.90 17.77 -8.91
CA LYS A 67 5.82 18.51 -9.55
C LYS A 67 5.69 18.18 -11.05
N GLU A 68 6.79 18.08 -11.77
CA GLU A 68 6.80 17.97 -13.24
C GLU A 68 6.71 16.52 -13.73
N PHE A 69 7.24 15.55 -12.99
CA PHE A 69 7.32 14.17 -13.47
C PHE A 69 6.55 13.18 -12.59
N LEU A 70 6.79 13.19 -11.28
CA LEU A 70 6.22 12.18 -10.39
C LEU A 70 4.71 12.38 -10.18
N TRP A 71 4.29 13.60 -9.85
CA TRP A 71 2.89 13.91 -9.55
C TRP A 71 1.96 13.64 -10.75
N PRO A 72 2.27 14.10 -11.99
CA PRO A 72 1.44 13.76 -13.14
C PRO A 72 1.37 12.25 -13.39
N SER A 73 2.46 11.52 -13.16
CA SER A 73 2.49 10.06 -13.31
C SER A 73 1.61 9.35 -12.28
N LEU A 74 1.61 9.83 -11.03
CA LEU A 74 0.74 9.32 -9.97
C LEU A 74 -0.74 9.58 -10.29
N VAL A 75 -1.08 10.80 -10.71
CA VAL A 75 -2.47 11.16 -11.06
C VAL A 75 -2.98 10.27 -12.21
N GLU A 76 -2.19 10.11 -13.27
CA GLU A 76 -2.55 9.28 -14.43
C GLU A 76 -2.79 7.80 -14.05
N ILE A 77 -1.99 7.25 -13.11
CA ILE A 77 -2.16 5.89 -12.58
C ILE A 77 -3.44 5.78 -11.74
N VAL A 78 -3.63 6.71 -10.82
CA VAL A 78 -4.77 6.69 -9.89
C VAL A 78 -6.09 6.83 -10.66
N GLN A 79 -6.12 7.71 -11.66
CA GLN A 79 -7.31 7.93 -12.50
C GLN A 79 -7.55 6.81 -13.52
N HIS A 80 -6.57 5.91 -13.72
CA HIS A 80 -6.59 4.82 -14.70
C HIS A 80 -6.82 5.33 -16.14
N ASP A 81 -6.37 6.54 -16.48
CA ASP A 81 -6.75 7.21 -17.72
C ASP A 81 -6.36 6.44 -18.99
N ARG A 82 -5.15 5.85 -19.02
CA ARG A 82 -4.73 4.99 -20.14
C ARG A 82 -5.54 3.70 -20.25
N PHE A 83 -6.01 3.14 -19.13
CA PHE A 83 -6.81 1.92 -19.14
C PHE A 83 -8.25 2.17 -19.58
N LYS A 84 -8.83 3.31 -19.20
CA LYS A 84 -10.17 3.71 -19.66
C LYS A 84 -10.23 3.95 -21.17
N LYS A 85 -9.13 4.37 -21.78
CA LYS A 85 -9.00 4.56 -23.24
C LYS A 85 -8.93 3.24 -24.04
N CYS A 86 -8.82 2.09 -23.37
CA CYS A 86 -8.72 0.77 -24.01
C CYS A 86 -10.00 -0.04 -23.70
N GLU A 87 -10.94 -0.10 -24.64
CA GLU A 87 -12.26 -0.75 -24.44
C GLU A 87 -12.15 -2.25 -24.08
N THR A 88 -11.16 -2.95 -24.63
CA THR A 88 -10.96 -4.40 -24.42
C THR A 88 -10.55 -4.77 -22.99
N ASN A 89 -10.17 -3.81 -22.14
CA ASN A 89 -9.69 -4.06 -20.77
C ASN A 89 -10.59 -3.42 -19.68
N GLN A 90 -11.80 -2.95 -20.02
CA GLN A 90 -12.66 -2.26 -19.06
C GLN A 90 -13.09 -3.14 -17.87
N ASP A 91 -13.37 -4.42 -18.08
CA ASP A 91 -13.75 -5.35 -17.01
C ASP A 91 -12.65 -5.52 -15.96
N ARG A 92 -11.38 -5.48 -16.40
CA ARG A 92 -10.23 -5.54 -15.49
C ARG A 92 -10.10 -4.30 -14.63
N THR A 93 -10.47 -3.14 -15.18
CA THR A 93 -10.43 -1.83 -14.51
C THR A 93 -11.48 -1.75 -13.39
N ARG A 94 -12.69 -2.27 -13.63
CA ARG A 94 -13.79 -2.29 -12.65
C ARG A 94 -13.47 -3.06 -11.36
N GLY A 95 -12.69 -4.14 -11.44
CA GLY A 95 -12.27 -4.91 -10.27
C GLY A 95 -11.05 -4.34 -9.54
N HIS A 96 -10.06 -3.79 -10.27
CA HIS A 96 -8.80 -3.33 -9.69
C HIS A 96 -8.89 -1.93 -9.07
N GLN A 97 -9.70 -1.04 -9.65
CA GLN A 97 -9.78 0.35 -9.20
C GLN A 97 -10.35 0.49 -7.77
N PRO A 98 -11.45 -0.19 -7.38
CA PRO A 98 -11.94 -0.17 -5.99
C PRO A 98 -10.90 -0.73 -5.02
N LEU A 99 -10.18 -1.79 -5.41
CA LEU A 99 -9.14 -2.40 -4.59
C LEU A 99 -8.00 -1.40 -4.32
N MET A 100 -7.51 -0.72 -5.35
CA MET A 100 -6.47 0.32 -5.22
C MET A 100 -6.92 1.44 -4.27
N TRP A 101 -8.12 1.98 -4.45
CA TRP A 101 -8.65 3.04 -3.58
C TRP A 101 -8.81 2.58 -2.13
N SER A 102 -9.21 1.31 -1.94
CA SER A 102 -9.29 0.70 -0.61
C SER A 102 -7.92 0.64 0.06
N PHE A 103 -6.88 0.23 -0.67
CA PHE A 103 -5.51 0.22 -0.15
C PHE A 103 -5.01 1.62 0.21
N ILE A 104 -5.27 2.63 -0.64
CA ILE A 104 -4.90 4.02 -0.35
C ILE A 104 -5.61 4.51 0.92
N GLY A 105 -6.92 4.28 1.03
CA GLY A 105 -7.71 4.66 2.20
C GLY A 105 -7.22 3.96 3.48
N LEU A 106 -7.03 2.65 3.44
CA LEU A 106 -6.54 1.87 4.60
C LEU A 106 -5.11 2.23 4.98
N PHE A 107 -4.24 2.52 4.01
CA PHE A 107 -2.89 3.00 4.28
C PHE A 107 -2.90 4.38 4.95
N PHE A 108 -3.75 5.29 4.48
CA PHE A 108 -3.98 6.59 5.12
C PHE A 108 -4.45 6.42 6.58
N VAL A 109 -5.47 5.59 6.82
CA VAL A 109 -5.96 5.34 8.19
C VAL A 109 -4.89 4.73 9.08
N THR A 110 -4.11 3.79 8.56
CA THR A 110 -3.01 3.15 9.31
C THR A 110 -1.95 4.16 9.70
N THR A 111 -1.55 5.02 8.76
CA THR A 111 -0.56 6.08 8.99
C THR A 111 -1.08 7.14 9.95
N TYR A 112 -2.34 7.55 9.79
CA TYR A 112 -3.00 8.48 10.71
C TYR A 112 -3.03 7.89 12.12
N SER A 113 -3.44 6.62 12.28
CA SER A 113 -3.51 5.96 13.58
C SER A 113 -2.13 5.86 14.23
N PHE A 114 -1.10 5.53 13.46
CA PHE A 114 0.29 5.50 13.93
C PHE A 114 0.73 6.88 14.44
N VAL A 115 0.53 7.93 13.64
CA VAL A 115 0.90 9.30 14.06
C VAL A 115 0.07 9.78 15.25
N SER A 116 -1.26 9.60 15.21
CA SER A 116 -2.15 10.15 16.22
C SER A 116 -2.09 9.40 17.55
N GLN A 117 -2.04 8.05 17.52
CA GLN A 117 -2.14 7.24 18.74
C GLN A 117 -0.77 6.86 19.31
N ASP A 118 0.21 6.58 18.45
CA ASP A 118 1.52 6.09 18.91
C ASP A 118 2.52 7.22 19.12
N ILE A 119 2.50 8.25 18.26
CA ILE A 119 3.40 9.42 18.39
C ILE A 119 2.75 10.51 19.25
N LEU A 120 1.59 11.03 18.83
CA LEU A 120 0.93 12.14 19.53
C LEU A 120 0.22 11.68 20.80
N GLY A 121 -0.36 10.48 20.80
CA GLY A 121 -1.04 9.89 21.95
C GLY A 121 -0.13 9.67 23.16
N TYR A 122 1.19 9.67 22.96
CA TYR A 122 2.16 9.72 24.05
C TYR A 122 2.09 11.05 24.82
N PHE A 123 2.04 12.17 24.11
CA PHE A 123 1.98 13.51 24.71
C PHE A 123 0.56 13.89 25.13
N ILE A 124 -0.45 13.34 24.46
CA ILE A 124 -1.86 13.67 24.64
C ILE A 124 -2.65 12.37 24.85
N PRO A 125 -2.82 11.92 26.11
CA PRO A 125 -3.48 10.65 26.41
C PRO A 125 -4.91 10.52 25.89
N SER A 126 -5.62 11.64 25.64
CA SER A 126 -6.97 11.63 25.08
C SER A 126 -7.03 11.15 23.62
N LEU A 127 -5.90 11.16 22.90
CA LEU A 127 -5.78 10.57 21.57
C LEU A 127 -5.55 9.05 21.62
N HIS A 128 -5.24 8.50 22.79
CA HIS A 128 -4.98 7.08 22.98
C HIS A 128 -6.26 6.33 23.33
N GLY A 129 -6.69 5.41 22.46
CA GLY A 129 -7.88 4.61 22.71
C GLY A 129 -8.63 4.21 21.45
N PRO A 130 -9.71 3.41 21.59
CA PRO A 130 -10.56 3.10 20.46
C PRO A 130 -11.20 4.39 19.94
N MET A 131 -10.90 4.76 18.70
CA MET A 131 -11.55 5.88 18.04
C MET A 131 -13.08 5.68 18.01
N SER A 132 -13.81 6.75 18.28
CA SER A 132 -15.27 6.78 18.12
C SER A 132 -15.67 6.32 16.71
N MET A 133 -16.79 5.61 16.61
CA MET A 133 -17.34 5.18 15.32
C MET A 133 -17.71 6.36 14.41
N LEU A 134 -17.99 7.53 15.01
CA LEU A 134 -18.29 8.77 14.29
C LEU A 134 -17.03 9.55 13.88
N ASN A 135 -15.84 9.09 14.26
CA ASN A 135 -14.61 9.74 13.83
C ASN A 135 -14.51 9.62 12.28
N PRO A 136 -14.23 10.72 11.56
CA PRO A 136 -14.20 10.70 10.10
C PRO A 136 -13.17 9.71 9.55
N VAL A 137 -12.02 9.56 10.21
CA VAL A 137 -11.00 8.59 9.82
C VAL A 137 -11.49 7.15 10.03
N LYS A 138 -12.30 6.91 11.07
CA LYS A 138 -12.90 5.60 11.32
C LYS A 138 -13.96 5.25 10.28
N ILE A 139 -14.74 6.23 9.83
CA ILE A 139 -15.70 6.05 8.72
C ILE A 139 -14.94 5.69 7.43
N VAL A 140 -13.88 6.43 7.10
CA VAL A 140 -13.01 6.11 5.96
C VAL A 140 -12.46 4.69 6.07
N ALA A 141 -12.02 4.27 7.27
CA ALA A 141 -11.52 2.92 7.51
C ALA A 141 -12.56 1.85 7.14
N ASN A 142 -13.80 2.04 7.60
CA ASN A 142 -14.85 1.04 7.41
C ASN A 142 -15.32 1.00 5.95
N VAL A 143 -15.47 2.15 5.30
CA VAL A 143 -15.77 2.23 3.86
C VAL A 143 -14.67 1.57 3.04
N ALA A 144 -13.40 1.88 3.32
CA ALA A 144 -12.27 1.29 2.62
C ALA A 144 -12.14 -0.22 2.87
N ALA A 145 -12.45 -0.69 4.09
CA ALA A 145 -12.42 -2.13 4.40
C ALA A 145 -13.52 -2.91 3.68
N ILE A 146 -14.74 -2.35 3.58
CA ILE A 146 -15.83 -2.96 2.79
C ILE A 146 -15.44 -3.00 1.31
N ALA A 147 -14.95 -1.88 0.77
CA ALA A 147 -14.50 -1.81 -0.61
C ALA A 147 -13.35 -2.79 -0.90
N LEU A 148 -12.46 -3.02 0.07
CA LEU A 148 -11.41 -4.04 -0.01
C LEU A 148 -12.02 -5.44 -0.16
N LEU A 149 -12.94 -5.83 0.72
CA LEU A 149 -13.57 -7.16 0.68
C LEU A 149 -14.35 -7.40 -0.61
N VAL A 150 -15.11 -6.39 -1.07
CA VAL A 150 -15.82 -6.47 -2.36
C VAL A 150 -14.83 -6.61 -3.52
N GLY A 151 -13.75 -5.81 -3.52
CA GLY A 151 -12.71 -5.89 -4.54
C GLY A 151 -12.04 -7.26 -4.59
N ILE A 152 -11.79 -7.88 -3.43
CA ILE A 152 -11.26 -9.24 -3.33
C ILE A 152 -12.24 -10.26 -3.91
N ALA A 153 -13.52 -10.18 -3.57
CA ALA A 153 -14.53 -11.10 -4.09
C ALA A 153 -14.62 -11.06 -5.62
N ILE A 154 -14.58 -9.86 -6.20
CA ILE A 154 -14.54 -9.66 -7.66
C ILE A 154 -13.25 -10.23 -8.25
N LEU A 155 -12.10 -9.94 -7.65
CA LEU A 155 -10.80 -10.43 -8.12
C LEU A 155 -10.73 -11.96 -8.09
N TRP A 156 -11.28 -12.56 -7.04
CA TRP A 156 -11.35 -14.01 -6.88
C TRP A 156 -12.20 -14.65 -7.97
N LYS A 157 -13.40 -14.12 -8.21
CA LYS A 157 -14.31 -14.59 -9.26
C LYS A 157 -13.64 -14.50 -10.63
N ASN A 158 -13.14 -13.31 -10.99
CA ASN A 158 -12.48 -13.10 -12.27
C ASN A 158 -11.30 -14.04 -12.46
N ARG A 159 -10.55 -14.34 -11.39
CA ARG A 159 -9.40 -15.23 -11.49
C ARG A 159 -9.81 -16.69 -11.66
N ASN A 160 -10.84 -17.17 -10.95
CA ASN A 160 -11.39 -18.51 -11.17
C ASN A 160 -11.82 -18.69 -12.63
N GLU A 161 -12.55 -17.73 -13.19
CA GLU A 161 -12.96 -17.77 -14.60
C GLU A 161 -11.76 -17.84 -15.58
N MET A 162 -10.68 -17.11 -15.30
CA MET A 162 -9.47 -17.16 -16.11
C MET A 162 -8.73 -18.50 -16.01
N VAL A 163 -8.76 -19.14 -14.83
CA VAL A 163 -8.19 -20.48 -14.61
C VAL A 163 -9.02 -21.52 -15.38
N GLU A 164 -10.35 -21.46 -15.30
CA GLU A 164 -11.26 -22.32 -16.06
C GLU A 164 -11.04 -22.21 -17.56
N LYS A 165 -10.85 -20.98 -18.06
CA LYS A 165 -10.54 -20.70 -19.48
C LYS A 165 -9.10 -21.04 -19.88
N LYS A 166 -8.27 -21.60 -18.98
CA LYS A 166 -6.83 -21.88 -19.18
C LYS A 166 -6.00 -20.66 -19.60
N GLN A 167 -6.46 -19.46 -19.25
CA GLN A 167 -5.79 -18.19 -19.55
C GLN A 167 -4.89 -17.71 -18.39
N ALA A 168 -4.93 -18.39 -17.24
CA ALA A 168 -4.10 -18.08 -16.09
C ALA A 168 -3.60 -19.36 -15.40
N GLY A 169 -2.39 -19.30 -14.85
CA GLY A 169 -1.85 -20.35 -13.99
C GLY A 169 -2.65 -20.48 -12.68
N ASN A 170 -2.65 -21.69 -12.12
CA ASN A 170 -3.30 -22.00 -10.85
C ASN A 170 -2.27 -22.40 -9.77
N THR A 171 -1.19 -21.63 -9.64
CA THR A 171 -0.16 -21.91 -8.62
C THR A 171 -0.47 -21.20 -7.31
N PHE A 172 0.10 -21.71 -6.21
CA PHE A 172 0.02 -21.05 -4.90
C PHE A 172 0.51 -19.60 -4.96
N TYR A 173 1.63 -19.35 -5.64
CA TYR A 173 2.22 -18.01 -5.78
C TYR A 173 1.29 -17.02 -6.47
N ASP A 174 0.50 -17.49 -7.44
CA ASP A 174 -0.47 -16.65 -8.13
C ASP A 174 -1.67 -16.26 -7.22
N TRP A 175 -2.05 -17.16 -6.29
CA TRP A 175 -3.13 -16.93 -5.32
C TRP A 175 -2.68 -16.25 -4.02
N PHE A 176 -1.39 -16.36 -3.69
CA PHE A 176 -0.84 -15.95 -2.41
C PHE A 176 -1.19 -14.50 -2.08
N LEU A 177 -1.05 -13.59 -3.04
CA LEU A 177 -1.38 -12.18 -2.81
C LEU A 177 -2.87 -11.98 -2.50
N ILE A 178 -3.77 -12.70 -3.18
CA ILE A 178 -5.22 -12.60 -2.93
C ILE A 178 -5.54 -13.08 -1.51
N TRP A 179 -4.96 -14.21 -1.10
CA TRP A 179 -5.12 -14.73 0.27
C TRP A 179 -4.57 -13.78 1.33
N MET A 180 -3.41 -13.18 1.09
CA MET A 180 -2.82 -12.19 1.99
C MET A 180 -3.73 -10.98 2.19
N ILE A 181 -4.24 -10.41 1.10
CA ILE A 181 -5.13 -9.26 1.13
C ILE A 181 -6.46 -9.62 1.80
N ALA A 182 -7.00 -10.81 1.54
CA ALA A 182 -8.18 -11.36 2.22
C ALA A 182 -7.95 -11.54 3.71
N GLY A 183 -6.81 -12.08 4.11
CA GLY A 183 -6.38 -12.22 5.51
C GLY A 183 -6.41 -10.87 6.22
N VAL A 184 -5.75 -9.85 5.65
CA VAL A 184 -5.74 -8.48 6.21
C VAL A 184 -7.17 -7.91 6.33
N GLY A 185 -7.99 -7.99 5.27
CA GLY A 185 -9.35 -7.44 5.28
C GLY A 185 -10.29 -8.13 6.26
N VAL A 186 -10.35 -9.47 6.22
CA VAL A 186 -11.27 -10.28 7.04
C VAL A 186 -10.89 -10.19 8.52
N THR A 187 -9.60 -10.32 8.84
CA THR A 187 -9.15 -10.21 10.23
C THR A 187 -9.27 -8.78 10.76
N GLY A 188 -9.08 -7.75 9.93
CA GLY A 188 -9.21 -6.36 10.35
C GLY A 188 -10.64 -6.00 10.73
N LEU A 189 -11.60 -6.29 9.85
CA LEU A 189 -13.03 -6.12 10.14
C LEU A 189 -13.52 -7.07 11.23
N GLY A 190 -13.04 -8.31 11.22
CA GLY A 190 -13.36 -9.30 12.26
C GLY A 190 -12.95 -8.83 13.65
N ALA A 191 -11.74 -8.27 13.79
CA ALA A 191 -11.26 -7.71 15.05
C ALA A 191 -12.12 -6.53 15.54
N GLU A 192 -12.66 -5.72 14.63
CA GLU A 192 -13.61 -4.65 14.95
C GLU A 192 -14.97 -5.20 15.40
N VAL A 193 -15.56 -6.12 14.63
CA VAL A 193 -16.87 -6.71 14.96
C VAL A 193 -16.80 -7.42 16.31
N LEU A 194 -15.79 -8.26 16.54
CA LEU A 194 -15.58 -8.97 17.80
C LEU A 194 -15.44 -8.04 19.00
N ARG A 195 -14.82 -6.86 18.77
CA ARG A 195 -14.74 -5.80 19.78
C ARG A 195 -16.11 -5.21 20.10
N LEU A 196 -16.94 -4.96 19.08
CA LEU A 196 -18.26 -4.35 19.22
C LEU A 196 -19.25 -5.28 19.93
N ILE A 197 -19.18 -6.59 19.67
CA ILE A 197 -20.05 -7.59 20.32
C ILE A 197 -19.53 -8.06 21.69
N GLY A 198 -18.40 -7.51 22.16
CA GLY A 198 -17.84 -7.81 23.49
C GLY A 198 -17.14 -9.16 23.64
N VAL A 199 -16.83 -9.88 22.56
CA VAL A 199 -16.13 -11.17 22.60
C VAL A 199 -14.61 -10.95 22.65
N VAL A 200 -14.15 -10.44 23.80
CA VAL A 200 -12.79 -9.89 23.97
C VAL A 200 -11.68 -10.90 23.68
N LYS A 201 -11.80 -12.15 24.18
CA LYS A 201 -10.75 -13.20 24.01
C LYS A 201 -10.52 -13.54 22.54
N LEU A 202 -11.61 -13.77 21.79
CA LEU A 202 -11.53 -14.07 20.35
C LEU A 202 -11.08 -12.84 19.56
N GLY A 203 -11.53 -11.64 19.96
CA GLY A 203 -11.10 -10.38 19.38
C GLY A 203 -9.58 -10.17 19.42
N TYR A 204 -8.95 -10.51 20.56
CA TYR A 204 -7.49 -10.48 20.70
C TYR A 204 -6.78 -11.44 19.75
N LEU A 205 -7.28 -12.69 19.61
CA LEU A 205 -6.72 -13.66 18.67
C LEU A 205 -6.79 -13.16 17.22
N VAL A 206 -7.96 -12.64 16.82
CA VAL A 206 -8.17 -12.14 15.45
C VAL A 206 -7.32 -10.88 15.18
N TYR A 207 -7.16 -10.00 16.17
CA TYR A 207 -6.28 -8.84 16.06
C TYR A 207 -4.81 -9.25 15.89
N TYR A 208 -4.35 -10.28 16.59
CA TYR A 208 -3.01 -10.84 16.38
C TYR A 208 -2.82 -11.39 14.97
N LEU A 209 -3.79 -12.19 14.48
CA LEU A 209 -3.75 -12.70 13.10
C LEU A 209 -3.75 -11.55 12.08
N HIS A 210 -4.45 -10.46 12.36
CA HIS A 210 -4.41 -9.25 11.55
C HIS A 210 -3.02 -8.63 11.51
N LEU A 211 -2.38 -8.43 12.67
CA LEU A 211 -1.02 -7.89 12.74
C LEU A 211 -0.02 -8.76 11.96
N VAL A 212 -0.06 -10.08 12.14
CA VAL A 212 0.79 -11.02 11.38
C VAL A 212 0.52 -10.90 9.88
N SER A 213 -0.75 -10.81 9.47
CA SER A 213 -1.14 -10.64 8.06
C SER A 213 -0.59 -9.33 7.47
N VAL A 214 -0.65 -8.22 8.21
CA VAL A 214 -0.10 -6.92 7.81
C VAL A 214 1.42 -6.96 7.70
N MET A 215 2.11 -7.58 8.67
CA MET A 215 3.56 -7.75 8.62
C MET A 215 3.99 -8.54 7.37
N MET A 216 3.32 -9.66 7.11
CA MET A 216 3.55 -10.46 5.92
C MET A 216 3.26 -9.65 4.64
N LEU A 217 2.17 -8.89 4.60
CA LEU A 217 1.86 -8.02 3.46
C LEU A 217 3.01 -7.05 3.15
N PHE A 218 3.62 -6.41 4.16
CA PHE A 218 4.77 -5.53 3.96
C PHE A 218 6.01 -6.29 3.47
N LEU A 219 6.36 -7.42 4.09
CA LEU A 219 7.53 -8.23 3.68
C LEU A 219 7.44 -8.70 2.23
N TYR A 220 6.24 -9.05 1.76
CA TYR A 220 6.02 -9.52 0.40
C TYR A 220 5.68 -8.40 -0.60
N MET A 221 5.40 -7.18 -0.16
CA MET A 221 5.12 -6.03 -1.02
C MET A 221 6.14 -5.86 -2.17
N PRO A 222 7.48 -5.85 -1.92
CA PRO A 222 8.47 -5.64 -2.98
C PRO A 222 8.60 -6.83 -3.95
N TYR A 223 8.03 -7.99 -3.62
CA TYR A 223 8.14 -9.22 -4.43
C TYR A 223 6.83 -9.62 -5.11
N THR A 224 5.77 -8.82 -4.97
CA THR A 224 4.43 -9.15 -5.47
C THR A 224 3.97 -8.17 -6.54
N LYS A 225 2.72 -8.32 -7.01
CA LYS A 225 2.08 -7.38 -7.96
C LYS A 225 1.96 -5.95 -7.39
N PHE A 226 2.15 -5.73 -6.08
CA PHE A 226 2.30 -4.38 -5.52
C PHE A 226 3.56 -3.67 -6.01
N ALA A 227 4.68 -4.37 -6.13
CA ALA A 227 5.90 -3.80 -6.68
C ALA A 227 5.70 -3.33 -8.14
N HIS A 228 4.83 -4.00 -8.90
CA HIS A 228 4.48 -3.57 -10.25
C HIS A 228 3.88 -2.15 -10.28
N LEU A 229 3.06 -1.78 -9.29
CA LEU A 229 2.53 -0.41 -9.19
C LEU A 229 3.68 0.60 -9.05
N VAL A 230 4.63 0.32 -8.14
CA VAL A 230 5.80 1.17 -7.90
C VAL A 230 6.68 1.28 -9.16
N TYR A 231 6.99 0.15 -9.80
CA TYR A 231 7.80 0.11 -11.02
C TYR A 231 7.12 0.79 -12.21
N ARG A 232 5.79 0.67 -12.33
CA ARG A 232 5.02 1.35 -13.37
C ARG A 232 5.02 2.86 -13.16
N THR A 233 4.83 3.34 -11.93
CA THR A 233 4.97 4.76 -11.60
C THR A 233 6.37 5.26 -11.94
N CYS A 234 7.41 4.50 -11.58
CA CYS A 234 8.79 4.82 -11.92
C CYS A 234 9.00 4.92 -13.44
N ALA A 235 8.51 3.95 -14.22
CA ALA A 235 8.64 3.93 -15.67
C ALA A 235 7.96 5.14 -16.33
N MET A 236 6.74 5.47 -15.91
CA MET A 236 6.01 6.64 -16.43
C MET A 236 6.69 7.96 -16.06
N THR A 237 7.20 8.04 -14.83
CA THR A 237 7.97 9.21 -14.38
C THR A 237 9.24 9.38 -15.20
N PHE A 238 9.93 8.27 -15.47
CA PHE A 238 11.13 8.25 -16.32
C PHE A 238 10.81 8.64 -17.76
N GLU A 239 9.71 8.16 -18.34
CA GLU A 239 9.27 8.53 -19.70
C GLU A 239 9.10 10.05 -19.80
N LYS A 240 8.37 10.67 -18.86
CA LYS A 240 8.19 12.13 -18.80
C LYS A 240 9.52 12.87 -18.58
N TYR A 241 10.41 12.36 -17.73
CA TYR A 241 11.73 12.93 -17.50
C TYR A 241 12.62 12.85 -18.75
N ARG A 242 12.66 11.70 -19.43
CA ARG A 242 13.43 11.50 -20.67
C ARG A 242 12.95 12.41 -21.79
N ASP A 243 11.65 12.66 -21.87
CA ASP A 243 11.05 13.51 -22.89
C ASP A 243 11.14 15.02 -22.57
N SER A 244 11.67 15.37 -21.39
CA SER A 244 11.82 16.75 -20.95
C SER A 244 13.08 17.43 -21.50
N ALA A 245 13.12 18.76 -21.40
CA ALA A 245 14.28 19.59 -21.77
C ALA A 245 15.55 19.28 -20.94
N TYR A 246 15.43 18.56 -19.82
CA TYR A 246 16.57 18.14 -19.00
C TYR A 246 17.41 17.04 -19.66
N VAL A 247 16.80 16.30 -20.61
CA VAL A 247 17.43 15.17 -21.30
C VAL A 247 17.52 15.42 -22.80
N LYS A 248 16.45 15.94 -23.42
CA LYS A 248 16.46 16.35 -24.83
C LYS A 248 16.91 17.79 -24.92
N ASN A 249 18.11 18.04 -25.44
CA ASN A 249 18.59 19.40 -25.69
C ASN A 249 17.77 20.03 -26.83
N PRO A 250 16.97 21.09 -26.59
CA PRO A 250 16.15 21.70 -27.64
C PRO A 250 16.98 22.39 -28.74
N VAL A 251 18.28 22.60 -28.53
CA VAL A 251 19.17 23.31 -29.48
C VAL A 251 19.80 22.38 -30.53
N ASN A 252 19.83 21.06 -30.30
CA ASN A 252 20.48 20.09 -31.20
C ASN A 252 19.50 19.28 -32.07
N ASN A 253 18.20 19.60 -32.06
CA ASN A 253 17.19 18.99 -32.93
C ASN A 253 16.85 19.90 -34.14
N GLY A 254 17.86 20.59 -34.68
CA GLY A 254 17.78 21.37 -35.92
C GLY A 254 18.06 20.52 -37.15
#